data_AF-A0A7C0YKL8-F1
#
_entry.id   AF-A0A7C0YKL8-F1
#
_cell.length_a   1.000
_cell.length_b   1.000
_cell.length_c   1.000
_cell.angle_alpha   90.00
_cell.angle_beta   90.00
_cell.angle_gamma   90.00
#
_symmetry.space_group_name_H-M   'P 1'
#
loop_
_entity.id
_entity.type
_entity.pdbx_description
1 polymer ?
#
loop_
_entity_poly.entity_id
_entity_poly.type
_entity_poly.pdbx_seq_one_letter_code
_entity_poly.pdbx_strand_id
1 'polypeptide(L)'
;MAFEPREPQKELKYDELRIYTDEELSNYTEEELKNFKIKHDIPDVEELEKGPWPSFVADAKREALHRRKLSDDRMMIERDVVEDLLGQLQLSFDDGETHWKHGGIVGVFGYGGGVIGRYSDVPEKYPSIAHFHTLRVNQPASKFYNSDYLRTICDLWEYRGSGLMNMHGSTGDIIFLGTFTEQLEPIFYELTHVLQQDLGGSGSNLRTPSCCVGRARCEWACFDTQDMCYELTHYYQDELHRPAFPYKFKFKFDGCPNCCVASIARADMSFIGTWRDEIRIDQEA
;
A
#
# COMPACT_ATOMS: atom_id res chain seq x y z
N MET A 1 5.36 3.87 -27.96
CA MET A 1 6.34 4.69 -27.22
C MET A 1 6.27 4.27 -25.78
N ALA A 2 7.39 4.29 -25.05
CA ALA A 2 7.36 4.08 -23.61
C ALA A 2 6.64 5.26 -22.95
N PHE A 3 6.00 5.04 -21.81
CA PHE A 3 5.43 6.12 -21.01
C PHE A 3 6.56 7.04 -20.53
N GLU A 4 6.39 8.35 -20.69
CA GLU A 4 7.32 9.37 -20.23
C GLU A 4 6.60 10.33 -19.27
N PRO A 5 7.05 10.45 -18.01
CA PRO A 5 6.47 11.39 -17.05
C PRO A 5 6.70 12.84 -17.49
N ARG A 6 5.75 13.73 -17.19
CA ARG A 6 5.80 15.15 -17.62
C ARG A 6 6.60 16.05 -16.70
N GLU A 7 6.94 15.57 -15.52
CA GLU A 7 7.82 16.27 -14.58
C GLU A 7 9.17 15.56 -14.47
N PRO A 8 10.26 16.30 -14.18
CA PRO A 8 11.55 15.70 -13.87
C PRO A 8 11.40 14.65 -12.77
N GLN A 9 11.91 13.45 -13.01
CA GLN A 9 11.91 12.39 -12.01
C GLN A 9 13.23 12.40 -11.26
N LYS A 10 13.16 12.39 -9.93
CA LYS A 10 14.32 12.16 -9.08
C LYS A 10 14.78 10.72 -9.25
N GLU A 11 16.06 10.54 -9.60
CA GLU A 11 16.69 9.22 -9.56
C GLU A 11 16.89 8.82 -8.09
N LEU A 12 16.32 7.68 -7.70
CA LEU A 12 16.47 7.13 -6.36
C LEU A 12 17.49 6.00 -6.41
N LYS A 13 18.55 6.15 -5.62
CA LYS A 13 19.58 5.12 -5.45
C LYS A 13 19.48 4.59 -4.04
N TYR A 14 19.10 3.31 -3.91
CA TYR A 14 18.87 2.72 -2.60
C TYR A 14 20.11 2.79 -1.71
N ASP A 15 21.31 2.59 -2.24
CA ASP A 15 22.56 2.65 -1.47
C ASP A 15 22.82 4.01 -0.80
N GLU A 16 22.25 5.09 -1.33
CA GLU A 16 22.36 6.45 -0.78
C GLU A 16 21.23 6.77 0.20
N LEU A 17 20.12 6.03 0.15
CA LEU A 17 18.88 6.27 0.90
C LEU A 17 18.60 5.23 1.98
N ARG A 18 19.31 4.10 1.96
CA ARG A 18 19.09 2.97 2.86
C ARG A 18 19.24 3.38 4.33
N ILE A 19 18.36 2.84 5.16
CA ILE A 19 18.34 3.04 6.61
C ILE A 19 19.05 1.86 7.31
N TYR A 20 18.88 0.66 6.76
CA TYR A 20 19.36 -0.59 7.32
C TYR A 20 20.57 -1.12 6.55
N THR A 21 21.50 -1.75 7.27
CA THR A 21 22.62 -2.54 6.73
C THR A 21 22.14 -3.90 6.21
N ASP A 22 22.95 -4.59 5.42
CA ASP A 22 22.57 -5.90 4.88
C ASP A 22 22.45 -6.94 6.01
N GLU A 23 23.30 -6.81 7.04
CA GLU A 23 23.25 -7.60 8.27
C GLU A 23 21.96 -7.34 9.06
N GLU A 24 21.50 -6.08 9.14
CA GLU A 24 20.22 -5.75 9.79
C GLU A 24 19.04 -6.33 9.01
N LEU A 25 19.03 -6.24 7.69
CA LEU A 25 17.97 -6.80 6.84
C LEU A 25 17.92 -8.34 6.89
N SER A 26 19.08 -8.99 7.08
CA SER A 26 19.24 -10.44 7.14
C SER A 26 19.55 -10.93 8.57
N ASN A 27 18.85 -10.38 9.56
CA ASN A 27 19.18 -10.51 10.99
C ASN A 27 18.65 -11.77 11.70
N TYR A 28 18.08 -12.73 10.97
CA TYR A 28 17.65 -14.03 11.50
C TYR A 28 17.95 -15.17 10.52
N THR A 29 18.04 -16.38 11.07
CA THR A 29 18.19 -17.63 10.31
C THR A 29 16.85 -18.34 10.14
N GLU A 30 16.75 -19.23 9.15
CA GLU A 30 15.57 -20.08 8.95
C GLU A 30 15.26 -20.98 10.17
N GLU A 31 16.29 -21.43 10.90
CA GLU A 31 16.10 -22.22 12.11
C GLU A 31 15.54 -21.37 13.26
N GLU A 32 15.95 -20.11 13.37
CA GLU A 32 15.33 -19.18 14.31
C GLU A 32 13.88 -18.88 13.94
N LEU A 33 13.58 -18.69 12.65
CA LEU A 33 12.21 -18.49 12.17
C LEU A 33 11.32 -19.69 12.46
N LYS A 34 11.79 -20.90 12.18
CA LYS A 34 11.04 -22.14 12.44
C LYS A 34 10.73 -22.35 13.92
N ASN A 35 11.63 -21.92 14.81
CA ASN A 35 11.46 -22.05 16.26
C ASN A 35 10.86 -20.78 16.90
N PHE A 36 10.55 -19.76 16.10
CA PHE A 36 10.06 -18.48 16.60
C PHE A 36 8.66 -18.65 17.18
N LYS A 37 8.53 -18.22 18.44
CA LYS A 37 7.24 -18.11 19.11
C LYS A 37 6.91 -16.63 19.28
N ILE A 38 5.73 -16.29 18.79
CA ILE A 38 5.17 -14.96 18.97
C ILE A 38 4.71 -14.79 20.42
N LYS A 39 4.56 -13.53 20.83
CA LYS A 39 4.25 -13.11 22.20
C LYS A 39 2.90 -13.61 22.71
N HIS A 40 1.91 -13.71 21.83
CA HIS A 40 0.55 -14.10 22.16
C HIS A 40 0.27 -15.54 21.72
N ASP A 41 -0.56 -16.25 22.47
CA ASP A 41 -1.09 -17.53 22.03
C ASP A 41 -2.15 -17.27 20.94
N ILE A 42 -1.96 -17.85 19.76
CA ILE A 42 -2.74 -17.56 18.56
C ILE A 42 -3.15 -18.86 17.82
N PRO A 43 -3.76 -19.85 18.51
CA PRO A 43 -3.91 -21.20 17.99
C PRO A 43 -4.68 -21.29 16.67
N ASP A 44 -5.78 -20.54 16.51
CA ASP A 44 -6.57 -20.60 15.28
C ASP A 44 -5.92 -19.82 14.13
N VAL A 45 -5.25 -18.71 14.45
CA VAL A 45 -4.51 -17.93 13.46
C VAL A 45 -3.28 -18.70 12.98
N GLU A 46 -2.58 -19.42 13.86
CA GLU A 46 -1.42 -20.25 13.55
C GLU A 46 -1.77 -21.41 12.59
N GLU A 47 -2.98 -21.96 12.67
CA GLU A 47 -3.46 -22.97 11.71
C GLU A 47 -3.44 -22.47 10.26
N LEU A 48 -3.55 -21.14 10.03
CA LEU A 48 -3.52 -20.53 8.69
C LEU A 48 -2.12 -20.51 8.05
N GLU A 49 -1.08 -20.97 8.75
CA GLU A 49 0.23 -21.23 8.15
C GLU A 49 0.25 -22.51 7.32
N LYS A 50 -0.72 -23.39 7.53
CA LYS A 50 -0.81 -24.67 6.82
C LYS A 50 -1.34 -24.47 5.40
N GLY A 51 -1.00 -25.44 4.56
CA GLY A 51 -1.46 -25.48 3.18
C GLY A 51 -0.48 -24.84 2.19
N PRO A 52 -0.80 -24.90 0.89
CA PRO A 52 0.14 -24.51 -0.16
C PRO A 52 0.10 -23.02 -0.52
N TRP A 53 -0.92 -22.27 -0.08
CA TRP A 53 -1.05 -20.85 -0.39
C TRP A 53 -0.12 -20.03 0.51
N PRO A 54 0.58 -18.99 0.00
CA PRO A 54 1.43 -18.13 0.82
C PRO A 54 0.64 -17.54 2.00
N SER A 55 1.03 -17.94 3.21
CA SER A 55 0.33 -17.53 4.43
C SER A 55 0.75 -16.13 4.87
N PHE A 56 -0.23 -15.26 5.07
CA PHE A 56 0.02 -13.94 5.65
C PHE A 56 0.48 -14.04 7.12
N VAL A 57 0.12 -15.13 7.82
CA VAL A 57 0.53 -15.37 9.22
C VAL A 57 2.00 -15.73 9.27
N ALA A 58 2.46 -16.61 8.37
CA ALA A 58 3.88 -16.95 8.27
C ALA A 58 4.74 -15.71 7.94
N ASP A 59 4.26 -14.85 7.03
CA ASP A 59 4.96 -13.61 6.67
C ASP A 59 4.96 -12.60 7.83
N ALA A 60 3.85 -12.44 8.55
CA ALA A 60 3.79 -11.59 9.74
C ALA A 60 4.69 -12.10 10.88
N LYS A 61 4.81 -13.43 11.07
CA LYS A 61 5.75 -14.01 12.06
C LYS A 61 7.21 -13.77 11.67
N ARG A 62 7.53 -13.83 10.38
CA ARG A 62 8.85 -13.46 9.87
C ARG A 62 9.17 -12.00 10.19
N GLU A 63 8.23 -11.11 9.92
CA GLU A 63 8.36 -9.69 10.22
C GLU A 63 8.52 -9.43 11.73
N ALA A 64 7.71 -10.09 12.57
CA ALA A 64 7.84 -10.02 14.02
C ALA A 64 9.24 -10.47 14.51
N LEU A 65 9.79 -11.57 13.95
CA LEU A 65 11.13 -12.02 14.29
C LEU A 65 12.21 -11.01 13.84
N HIS A 66 12.09 -10.50 12.62
CA HIS A 66 12.98 -9.45 12.09
C HIS A 66 13.04 -8.25 13.03
N ARG A 67 11.87 -7.72 13.39
CA ARG A 67 11.73 -6.59 14.31
C ARG A 67 12.26 -6.89 15.69
N ARG A 68 12.10 -8.11 16.21
CA ARG A 68 12.64 -8.52 17.51
C ARG A 68 14.18 -8.49 17.55
N LYS A 69 14.84 -8.57 16.40
CA LYS A 69 16.30 -8.61 16.26
C LYS A 69 16.94 -7.25 15.96
N LEU A 70 16.18 -6.26 15.51
CA LEU A 70 16.66 -4.88 15.32
C LEU A 70 16.97 -4.19 16.66
N SER A 71 17.81 -3.17 16.69
CA SER A 71 17.98 -2.34 17.89
C SER A 71 16.84 -1.33 18.07
N ASP A 72 16.62 -0.82 19.28
CA ASP A 72 15.47 0.06 19.58
C ASP A 72 15.51 1.38 18.79
N ASP A 73 16.70 1.89 18.45
CA ASP A 73 16.90 3.10 17.65
C ASP A 73 16.62 2.91 16.16
N ARG A 74 16.28 1.69 15.73
CA ARG A 74 15.97 1.32 14.35
C ARG A 74 14.48 1.24 14.06
N MET A 75 13.63 1.64 15.01
CA MET A 75 12.19 1.71 14.86
C MET A 75 11.65 2.94 15.61
N MET A 76 10.65 3.61 15.05
CA MET A 76 10.01 4.79 15.64
C MET A 76 8.66 4.46 16.29
N ILE A 77 8.20 3.21 16.16
CA ILE A 77 7.01 2.69 16.83
C ILE A 77 7.37 1.42 17.60
N GLU A 78 6.46 0.99 18.48
CA GLU A 78 6.66 -0.20 19.31
C GLU A 78 7.05 -1.45 18.50
N ARG A 79 8.01 -2.19 19.03
CA ARG A 79 8.59 -3.39 18.40
C ARG A 79 7.56 -4.49 18.19
N ASP A 80 6.70 -4.68 19.19
CA ASP A 80 5.71 -5.77 19.24
C ASP A 80 4.46 -5.50 18.38
N VAL A 81 4.45 -4.45 17.54
CA VAL A 81 3.30 -4.04 16.72
C VAL A 81 2.69 -5.19 15.90
N VAL A 82 3.50 -6.04 15.29
CA VAL A 82 3.03 -7.19 14.51
C VAL A 82 2.53 -8.31 15.41
N GLU A 83 3.18 -8.50 16.56
CA GLU A 83 2.80 -9.51 17.53
C GLU A 83 1.44 -9.20 18.15
N ASP A 84 1.26 -7.96 18.61
CA ASP A 84 0.01 -7.44 19.14
C ASP A 84 -1.11 -7.45 18.07
N LEU A 85 -0.79 -7.21 16.78
CA LEU A 85 -1.74 -7.38 15.68
C LEU A 85 -2.25 -8.82 15.55
N LEU A 86 -1.35 -9.81 15.54
CA LEU A 86 -1.77 -11.22 15.46
C LEU A 86 -2.51 -11.65 16.74
N GLY A 87 -2.11 -11.14 17.90
CA GLY A 87 -2.81 -11.38 19.16
C GLY A 87 -4.25 -10.86 19.12
N GLN A 88 -4.47 -9.64 18.62
CA GLN A 88 -5.82 -9.11 18.44
C GLN A 88 -6.59 -9.82 17.33
N LEU A 89 -5.91 -10.28 16.28
CA LEU A 89 -6.54 -11.08 15.23
C LEU A 89 -7.07 -12.41 15.79
N GLN A 90 -6.31 -13.07 16.68
CA GLN A 90 -6.80 -14.26 17.38
C GLN A 90 -8.04 -13.94 18.22
N LEU A 91 -8.03 -12.84 18.97
CA LEU A 91 -9.21 -12.44 19.73
C LEU A 91 -10.44 -12.24 18.82
N SER A 92 -10.24 -11.64 17.64
CA SER A 92 -11.29 -11.53 16.62
C SER A 92 -11.75 -12.90 16.06
N PHE A 93 -10.89 -13.92 16.03
CA PHE A 93 -11.28 -15.29 15.67
C PHE A 93 -12.13 -15.93 16.77
N ASP A 94 -11.74 -15.75 18.03
CA ASP A 94 -12.46 -16.28 19.20
C ASP A 94 -13.88 -15.69 19.29
N ASP A 95 -13.98 -14.36 19.18
CA ASP A 95 -15.23 -13.63 19.38
C ASP A 95 -16.11 -13.57 18.12
N GLY A 96 -15.51 -13.76 16.93
CA GLY A 96 -16.19 -13.58 15.65
C GLY A 96 -16.55 -12.12 15.33
N GLU A 97 -15.90 -11.17 16.00
CA GLU A 97 -16.15 -9.73 15.89
C GLU A 97 -14.86 -8.92 15.70
N THR A 98 -14.99 -7.68 15.22
CA THR A 98 -13.83 -6.81 14.99
C THR A 98 -13.43 -6.05 16.25
N HIS A 99 -12.15 -6.11 16.63
CA HIS A 99 -11.60 -5.37 17.78
C HIS A 99 -10.99 -4.01 17.42
N TRP A 100 -11.62 -3.35 16.44
CA TRP A 100 -11.21 -2.04 15.99
C TRP A 100 -12.35 -1.06 16.21
N LYS A 101 -12.07 0.03 16.93
CA LYS A 101 -13.06 1.08 17.20
C LYS A 101 -13.59 1.70 15.91
N HIS A 102 -14.75 2.35 16.05
CA HIS A 102 -15.34 3.14 14.98
C HIS A 102 -14.43 4.32 14.59
N GLY A 103 -13.96 4.30 13.35
CA GLY A 103 -13.29 5.43 12.70
C GLY A 103 -11.97 5.87 13.35
N GLY A 104 -11.64 7.13 13.07
CA GLY A 104 -10.43 7.82 13.49
C GLY A 104 -10.10 8.94 12.52
N ILE A 105 -10.06 10.18 13.00
CA ILE A 105 -9.75 11.35 12.18
C ILE A 105 -8.32 11.77 12.48
N VAL A 106 -7.43 11.43 11.56
CA VAL A 106 -6.01 11.78 11.57
C VAL A 106 -5.60 12.06 10.13
N GLY A 107 -4.52 12.79 9.93
CA GLY A 107 -4.05 13.17 8.61
C GLY A 107 -2.77 13.98 8.70
N VAL A 108 -2.41 14.60 7.58
CA VAL A 108 -1.26 15.49 7.45
C VAL A 108 -1.74 16.87 7.05
N PHE A 109 -1.04 17.91 7.48
CA PHE A 109 -1.42 19.29 7.21
C PHE A 109 -1.43 19.56 5.71
N GLY A 110 -2.44 20.33 5.28
CA GLY A 110 -2.68 20.66 3.88
C GLY A 110 -3.62 19.70 3.16
N TYR A 111 -3.76 18.45 3.63
CA TYR A 111 -4.64 17.44 3.02
C TYR A 111 -5.80 17.04 3.95
N GLY A 112 -6.97 16.82 3.35
CA GLY A 112 -8.17 16.35 4.04
C GLY A 112 -8.42 14.84 3.91
N GLY A 113 -7.45 14.11 3.36
CA GLY A 113 -7.52 12.67 3.11
C GLY A 113 -6.12 12.06 2.93
N GLY A 114 -6.08 10.76 2.62
CA GLY A 114 -4.85 9.97 2.43
C GLY A 114 -4.49 9.07 3.61
N VAL A 115 -4.99 9.36 4.81
CA VAL A 115 -4.78 8.55 6.02
C VAL A 115 -6.12 8.03 6.56
N ILE A 116 -6.15 6.76 6.95
CA ILE A 116 -7.30 6.14 7.63
C ILE A 116 -6.91 5.90 9.10
N GLY A 117 -7.48 6.70 9.99
CA GLY A 117 -7.33 6.51 11.43
C GLY A 117 -7.99 5.22 11.88
N ARG A 118 -7.31 4.51 12.79
CA ARG A 118 -7.76 3.25 13.37
C ARG A 118 -7.15 3.08 14.75
N TYR A 119 -7.96 2.61 15.68
CA TYR A 119 -7.61 2.41 17.08
C TYR A 119 -8.15 1.07 17.56
N SER A 120 -7.32 0.30 18.27
CA SER A 120 -7.77 -0.93 18.95
C SER A 120 -8.84 -0.61 19.99
N ASP A 121 -9.84 -1.48 20.16
CA ASP A 121 -10.81 -1.39 21.27
C ASP A 121 -10.35 -2.04 22.58
N VAL A 122 -9.23 -2.77 22.53
CA VAL A 122 -8.58 -3.45 23.66
C VAL A 122 -7.11 -3.01 23.82
N PRO A 123 -6.82 -1.69 23.89
CA PRO A 123 -5.46 -1.16 23.87
C PRO A 123 -4.63 -1.53 25.11
N GLU A 124 -5.26 -1.87 26.23
CA GLU A 124 -4.56 -2.34 27.43
C GLU A 124 -3.94 -3.73 27.21
N LYS A 125 -4.58 -4.57 26.38
CA LYS A 125 -4.10 -5.92 26.04
C LYS A 125 -3.09 -5.88 24.90
N TYR A 126 -3.29 -4.98 23.93
CA TYR A 126 -2.48 -4.86 22.72
C TYR A 126 -1.99 -3.40 22.52
N PRO A 127 -1.11 -2.90 23.40
CA PRO A 127 -0.71 -1.50 23.43
C PRO A 127 0.03 -1.05 22.17
N SER A 128 0.77 -1.95 21.51
CA SER A 128 1.59 -1.62 20.32
C SER A 128 0.75 -1.33 19.08
N ILE A 129 -0.55 -1.62 19.13
CA ILE A 129 -1.54 -1.30 18.09
C ILE A 129 -2.69 -0.46 18.63
N ALA A 130 -2.49 0.21 19.78
CA ALA A 130 -3.47 1.15 20.32
C ALA A 130 -3.84 2.20 19.25
N HIS A 131 -2.86 2.65 18.48
CA HIS A 131 -3.02 3.34 17.20
C HIS A 131 -2.49 2.43 16.09
N PHE A 132 -3.23 2.33 14.97
CA PHE A 132 -2.82 1.47 13.86
C PHE A 132 -3.23 2.08 12.51
N HIS A 133 -2.77 3.30 12.26
CA HIS A 133 -3.23 4.11 11.14
C HIS A 133 -2.70 3.59 9.80
N THR A 134 -3.52 3.72 8.77
CA THR A 134 -3.14 3.31 7.40
C THR A 134 -2.86 4.53 6.55
N LEU A 135 -1.70 4.60 5.92
CA LEU A 135 -1.42 5.60 4.87
C LEU A 135 -1.64 4.97 3.49
N ARG A 136 -2.29 5.72 2.62
CA ARG A 136 -2.41 5.40 1.20
C ARG A 136 -1.35 6.18 0.45
N VAL A 137 -0.43 5.48 -0.20
CA VAL A 137 0.63 6.08 -1.02
C VAL A 137 0.28 5.86 -2.49
N ASN A 138 0.25 6.95 -3.26
CA ASN A 138 -0.19 6.91 -4.66
C ASN A 138 0.76 6.04 -5.51
N GLN A 139 0.24 5.04 -6.22
CA GLN A 139 1.08 4.12 -6.99
C GLN A 139 1.40 4.66 -8.39
N PRO A 140 2.54 4.29 -9.00
CA PRO A 140 2.79 4.52 -10.42
C PRO A 140 1.75 3.79 -11.30
N ALA A 141 1.44 4.38 -12.46
CA ALA A 141 0.49 3.83 -13.42
C ALA A 141 0.85 2.39 -13.81
N SER A 142 -0.14 1.49 -13.76
CA SER A 142 0.02 0.04 -13.99
C SER A 142 0.99 -0.69 -13.04
N LYS A 143 1.42 -0.07 -11.93
CA LYS A 143 2.21 -0.70 -10.86
C LYS A 143 3.57 -1.24 -11.33
N PHE A 144 4.23 -0.54 -12.25
CA PHE A 144 5.64 -0.80 -12.56
C PHE A 144 6.54 -0.14 -11.52
N TYR A 145 7.56 -0.86 -11.06
CA TYR A 145 8.48 -0.39 -10.01
C TYR A 145 9.93 -0.66 -10.38
N ASN A 146 10.82 0.23 -9.92
CA ASN A 146 12.24 -0.06 -9.73
C ASN A 146 12.43 -0.66 -8.32
N SER A 147 13.34 -1.63 -8.19
CA SER A 147 13.77 -2.15 -6.89
C SER A 147 14.35 -1.08 -5.97
N ASP A 148 15.02 -0.05 -6.48
CA ASP A 148 15.56 1.02 -5.62
C ASP A 148 14.45 1.76 -4.88
N TYR A 149 13.36 2.09 -5.60
CA TYR A 149 12.17 2.69 -5.01
C TYR A 149 11.54 1.75 -3.97
N LEU A 150 11.30 0.48 -4.34
CA LEU A 150 10.65 -0.48 -3.44
C LEU A 150 11.44 -0.71 -2.15
N ARG A 151 12.77 -0.90 -2.24
CA ARG A 151 13.62 -1.05 -1.06
C ARG A 151 13.60 0.20 -0.19
N THR A 152 13.65 1.38 -0.80
CA THR A 152 13.63 2.64 -0.06
C THR A 152 12.31 2.84 0.71
N ILE A 153 11.16 2.53 0.09
CA ILE A 153 9.86 2.63 0.80
C ILE A 153 9.71 1.54 1.87
N CYS A 154 10.30 0.36 1.69
CA CYS A 154 10.35 -0.68 2.71
C CYS A 154 11.18 -0.21 3.91
N ASP A 155 12.39 0.32 3.70
CA ASP A 155 13.22 0.88 4.77
C ASP A 155 12.48 1.99 5.53
N LEU A 156 11.88 2.96 4.81
CA LEU A 156 11.10 4.03 5.42
C LEU A 156 9.97 3.48 6.29
N TRP A 157 9.25 2.47 5.79
CA TRP A 157 8.09 1.91 6.47
C TRP A 157 8.47 0.98 7.62
N GLU A 158 9.60 0.29 7.54
CA GLU A 158 10.16 -0.48 8.65
C GLU A 158 10.54 0.43 9.81
N TYR A 159 11.16 1.57 9.46
CA TYR A 159 11.63 2.56 10.43
C TYR A 159 10.48 3.30 11.10
N ARG A 160 9.45 3.71 10.35
CA ARG A 160 8.37 4.58 10.87
C ARG A 160 7.00 3.92 11.02
N GLY A 161 6.87 2.67 10.61
CA GLY A 161 5.63 1.93 10.60
C GLY A 161 5.80 0.51 11.12
N SER A 162 4.83 -0.33 10.79
CA SER A 162 4.74 -1.72 11.26
C SER A 162 5.56 -2.72 10.45
N GLY A 163 6.17 -2.30 9.33
CA GLY A 163 6.70 -3.21 8.31
C GLY A 163 5.62 -3.86 7.42
N LEU A 164 4.36 -3.88 7.85
CA LEU A 164 3.26 -4.53 7.14
C LEU A 164 2.69 -3.65 6.01
N MET A 165 2.48 -4.25 4.84
CA MET A 165 1.93 -3.55 3.68
C MET A 165 0.78 -4.31 3.01
N ASN A 166 -0.03 -3.61 2.22
CA ASN A 166 -0.76 -4.24 1.12
C ASN A 166 -0.25 -3.71 -0.22
N MET A 167 0.20 -4.62 -1.06
CA MET A 167 0.66 -4.37 -2.43
C MET A 167 -0.34 -5.02 -3.39
N HIS A 168 -1.52 -4.44 -3.62
CA HIS A 168 -1.95 -3.05 -3.39
C HIS A 168 -3.34 -2.98 -2.75
N GLY A 169 -3.75 -1.79 -2.33
CA GLY A 169 -5.15 -1.50 -2.05
C GLY A 169 -6.01 -1.67 -3.30
N SER A 170 -7.28 -2.05 -3.11
CA SER A 170 -8.21 -2.31 -4.23
C SER A 170 -8.47 -1.10 -5.13
N THR A 171 -8.19 0.13 -4.71
CA THR A 171 -8.28 1.29 -5.61
C THR A 171 -7.05 1.39 -6.50
N GLY A 172 -5.87 1.11 -5.96
CA GLY A 172 -4.58 1.17 -6.64
C GLY A 172 -3.41 1.38 -5.67
N ASP A 173 -3.66 2.11 -4.58
CA ASP A 173 -2.64 2.64 -3.67
C ASP A 173 -1.72 1.56 -3.09
N ILE A 174 -0.46 1.92 -2.84
CA ILE A 174 0.38 1.20 -1.88
C ILE A 174 -0.18 1.48 -0.49
N ILE A 175 -0.36 0.43 0.31
CA ILE A 175 -0.94 0.55 1.64
C ILE A 175 0.16 0.33 2.68
N PHE A 176 0.49 1.39 3.40
CA PHE A 176 1.32 1.33 4.60
C PHE A 176 0.39 1.06 5.79
N LEU A 177 0.42 -0.17 6.31
CA LEU A 177 -0.60 -0.69 7.23
C LEU A 177 -0.13 -0.64 8.68
N GLY A 178 -0.43 0.45 9.38
CA GLY A 178 -0.21 0.55 10.82
C GLY A 178 0.98 1.42 11.20
N THR A 179 0.68 2.59 11.74
CA THR A 179 1.61 3.45 12.45
C THR A 179 0.85 4.31 13.48
N PHE A 180 1.58 5.14 14.20
CA PHE A 180 1.06 6.06 15.20
C PHE A 180 0.88 7.48 14.62
N THR A 181 0.06 8.29 15.27
CA THR A 181 -0.30 9.64 14.80
C THR A 181 0.94 10.51 14.60
N GLU A 182 1.91 10.39 15.50
CA GLU A 182 3.13 11.18 15.56
C GLU A 182 4.06 10.91 14.38
N GLN A 183 3.92 9.76 13.71
CA GLN A 183 4.71 9.39 12.53
C GLN A 183 4.10 9.83 11.20
N LEU A 184 2.84 10.27 11.16
CA LEU A 184 2.15 10.62 9.91
C LEU A 184 2.87 11.74 9.15
N GLU A 185 3.19 12.84 9.83
CA GLU A 185 3.90 13.99 9.25
C GLU A 185 5.34 13.64 8.87
N PRO A 186 6.15 12.97 9.74
CA PRO A 186 7.47 12.49 9.35
C PRO A 186 7.46 11.58 8.10
N ILE A 187 6.54 10.62 8.03
CA ILE A 187 6.44 9.74 6.85
C ILE A 187 6.09 10.55 5.60
N PHE A 188 5.13 11.47 5.70
CA PHE A 188 4.72 12.31 4.59
C PHE A 188 5.84 13.24 4.11
N TYR A 189 6.64 13.78 5.04
CA TYR A 189 7.82 14.58 4.72
C TYR A 189 8.84 13.75 3.91
N GLU A 190 9.17 12.54 4.35
CA GLU A 190 10.12 11.66 3.65
C GLU A 190 9.61 11.28 2.26
N LEU A 191 8.33 10.88 2.16
CA LEU A 191 7.68 10.56 0.87
C LEU A 191 7.81 11.73 -0.11
N THR A 192 7.47 12.95 0.32
CA THR A 192 7.42 14.12 -0.57
C THR A 192 8.80 14.71 -0.87
N HIS A 193 9.62 14.97 0.15
CA HIS A 193 10.89 15.68 0.01
C HIS A 193 12.04 14.78 -0.43
N VAL A 194 12.01 13.50 -0.04
CA VAL A 194 13.07 12.54 -0.36
C VAL A 194 12.70 11.68 -1.55
N LEU A 195 11.46 11.18 -1.63
CA LEU A 195 11.08 10.18 -2.63
C LEU A 195 10.31 10.72 -3.84
N GLN A 196 9.95 12.02 -3.84
CA GLN A 196 9.07 12.61 -4.86
C GLN A 196 7.77 11.81 -5.01
N GLN A 197 7.21 11.40 -3.89
CA GLN A 197 6.06 10.52 -3.81
C GLN A 197 4.97 11.16 -2.94
N ASP A 198 3.73 11.09 -3.40
CA ASP A 198 2.59 11.67 -2.70
C ASP A 198 1.64 10.61 -2.16
N LEU A 199 0.75 11.03 -1.25
CA LEU A 199 -0.36 10.26 -0.74
C LEU A 199 -1.46 10.09 -1.79
N GLY A 200 -2.20 9.00 -1.66
CA GLY A 200 -3.42 8.73 -2.40
C GLY A 200 -4.66 9.34 -1.76
N GLY A 201 -5.83 9.04 -2.33
CA GLY A 201 -7.10 9.65 -1.92
C GLY A 201 -7.92 8.84 -0.90
N SER A 202 -8.52 9.53 0.07
CA SER A 202 -9.59 9.01 0.94
C SER A 202 -10.56 10.11 1.40
N GLY A 203 -11.83 9.77 1.66
CA GLY A 203 -12.88 10.74 2.01
C GLY A 203 -13.85 11.01 0.85
N SER A 204 -14.50 12.17 0.86
CA SER A 204 -15.44 12.61 -0.18
C SER A 204 -14.72 13.47 -1.25
N ASN A 205 -13.80 12.82 -1.96
CA ASN A 205 -12.88 13.38 -2.94
C ASN A 205 -12.77 12.47 -4.18
N LEU A 206 -12.03 12.94 -5.18
CA LEU A 206 -11.41 12.03 -6.14
C LEU A 206 -10.51 11.05 -5.38
N ARG A 207 -10.63 9.78 -5.71
CA ARG A 207 -9.73 8.73 -5.23
C ARG A 207 -8.67 8.47 -6.27
N THR A 208 -7.57 7.88 -5.82
CA THR A 208 -6.44 7.49 -6.64
C THR A 208 -6.87 6.80 -7.93
N PRO A 209 -6.64 7.41 -9.09
CA PRO A 209 -6.92 6.78 -10.37
C PRO A 209 -6.05 5.53 -10.58
N SER A 210 -6.57 4.55 -11.33
CA SER A 210 -5.78 3.36 -11.71
C SER A 210 -6.14 2.85 -13.09
N CYS A 211 -5.20 2.16 -13.72
CA CYS A 211 -5.32 1.69 -15.09
C CYS A 211 -4.86 0.24 -15.25
N CYS A 212 -5.28 -0.40 -16.35
CA CYS A 212 -4.70 -1.68 -16.77
C CYS A 212 -3.26 -1.49 -17.29
N VAL A 213 -2.59 -2.58 -17.69
CA VAL A 213 -1.21 -2.52 -18.22
C VAL A 213 -1.09 -1.71 -19.52
N GLY A 214 -2.20 -1.56 -20.26
CA GLY A 214 -2.26 -0.73 -21.46
C GLY A 214 -1.19 -1.08 -22.49
N ARG A 215 -0.71 -0.04 -23.19
CA ARG A 215 0.27 -0.17 -24.27
C ARG A 215 1.65 -0.62 -23.82
N ALA A 216 1.97 -0.61 -22.53
CA ALA A 216 3.25 -1.12 -22.05
C ALA A 216 3.44 -2.61 -22.34
N ARG A 217 2.36 -3.40 -22.32
CA ARG A 217 2.46 -4.85 -22.53
C ARG A 217 1.18 -5.52 -23.04
N CYS A 218 0.31 -4.79 -23.73
CA CYS A 218 -0.90 -5.35 -24.34
C CYS A 218 -1.10 -4.78 -25.74
N GLU A 219 -1.17 -5.68 -26.72
CA GLU A 219 -1.40 -5.40 -28.13
C GLU A 219 -2.85 -5.00 -28.45
N TRP A 220 -3.77 -5.15 -27.49
CA TRP A 220 -5.19 -4.76 -27.62
C TRP A 220 -5.49 -3.35 -27.11
N ALA A 221 -4.49 -2.65 -26.56
CA ALA A 221 -4.70 -1.34 -25.97
C ALA A 221 -5.02 -0.26 -27.03
N CYS A 222 -6.27 0.20 -27.04
CA CYS A 222 -6.80 1.17 -28.00
C CYS A 222 -6.35 2.61 -27.74
N PHE A 223 -5.92 2.92 -26.51
CA PHE A 223 -5.31 4.20 -26.14
C PHE A 223 -4.23 4.00 -25.07
N ASP A 224 -3.48 5.06 -24.78
CA ASP A 224 -2.48 5.05 -23.71
C ASP A 224 -3.13 5.25 -22.34
N THR A 225 -3.44 4.15 -21.67
CA THR A 225 -4.09 4.17 -20.35
C THR A 225 -3.17 4.70 -19.25
N GLN A 226 -1.85 4.53 -19.40
CA GLN A 226 -0.89 4.98 -18.39
C GLN A 226 -0.73 6.49 -18.44
N ASP A 227 -0.56 7.05 -19.64
CA ASP A 227 -0.50 8.51 -19.84
C ASP A 227 -1.78 9.18 -19.31
N MET A 228 -2.96 8.74 -19.75
CA MET A 228 -4.22 9.34 -19.27
C MET A 228 -4.42 9.21 -17.76
N CYS A 229 -4.03 8.07 -17.17
CA CYS A 229 -4.11 7.87 -15.72
C CYS A 229 -3.19 8.81 -14.96
N TYR A 230 -1.94 8.94 -15.41
CA TYR A 230 -0.95 9.84 -14.83
C TYR A 230 -1.41 11.29 -14.93
N GLU A 231 -1.85 11.72 -16.11
CA GLU A 231 -2.29 13.08 -16.39
C GLU A 231 -3.46 13.52 -15.55
N LEU A 232 -4.54 12.72 -15.50
CA LEU A 232 -5.70 13.08 -14.70
C LEU A 232 -5.41 12.99 -13.20
N THR A 233 -4.44 12.18 -12.79
CA THR A 233 -3.98 12.18 -11.39
C THR A 233 -3.28 13.49 -11.05
N HIS A 234 -2.40 13.99 -11.93
CA HIS A 234 -1.68 15.26 -11.71
C HIS A 234 -2.58 16.49 -11.85
N TYR A 235 -3.47 16.48 -12.83
CA TYR A 235 -4.36 17.61 -13.09
C TYR A 235 -5.35 17.85 -11.93
N TYR A 236 -5.88 16.78 -11.33
CA TYR A 236 -6.88 16.83 -10.26
C TYR A 236 -6.31 16.54 -8.86
N GLN A 237 -5.07 16.97 -8.58
CA GLN A 237 -4.46 16.79 -7.26
C GLN A 237 -5.27 17.46 -6.15
N ASP A 238 -5.79 18.67 -6.39
CA ASP A 238 -6.61 19.38 -5.39
C ASP A 238 -7.86 18.57 -5.03
N GLU A 239 -8.61 18.11 -6.03
CA GLU A 239 -9.82 17.32 -5.82
C GLU A 239 -9.54 15.94 -5.24
N LEU A 240 -8.31 15.42 -5.36
CA LEU A 240 -7.87 14.16 -4.75
C LEU A 240 -7.49 14.35 -3.27
N HIS A 241 -6.77 15.42 -2.93
CA HIS A 241 -6.26 15.64 -1.57
C HIS A 241 -7.19 16.44 -0.67
N ARG A 242 -8.07 17.29 -1.23
CA ARG A 242 -8.96 18.20 -0.49
C ARG A 242 -10.42 17.87 -0.80
N PRO A 243 -11.09 17.08 0.06
CA PRO A 243 -12.48 16.66 -0.15
C PRO A 243 -13.45 17.84 -0.40
N ALA A 244 -13.89 17.98 -1.65
CA ALA A 244 -14.82 19.01 -2.09
C ALA A 244 -16.11 18.43 -2.69
N PHE A 245 -16.24 17.11 -2.78
CA PHE A 245 -17.38 16.45 -3.42
C PHE A 245 -18.42 16.00 -2.38
N PRO A 246 -19.69 15.78 -2.80
CA PRO A 246 -20.71 15.22 -1.92
C PRO A 246 -20.33 13.83 -1.40
N TYR A 247 -19.63 13.03 -2.22
CA TYR A 247 -19.10 11.73 -1.82
C TYR A 247 -17.86 11.35 -2.62
N LYS A 248 -17.36 10.12 -2.42
CA LYS A 248 -16.18 9.61 -3.14
C LYS A 248 -16.44 9.54 -4.64
N PHE A 249 -15.41 9.82 -5.43
CA PHE A 249 -15.42 9.68 -6.89
C PHE A 249 -14.17 8.94 -7.37
N LYS A 250 -14.27 8.05 -8.35
CA LYS A 250 -13.16 7.23 -8.83
C LYS A 250 -13.05 7.27 -10.36
N PHE A 251 -11.82 7.39 -10.83
CA PHE A 251 -11.44 7.14 -12.22
C PHE A 251 -10.78 5.77 -12.35
N LYS A 252 -11.10 5.04 -13.43
CA LYS A 252 -10.33 3.87 -13.88
C LYS A 252 -10.27 3.80 -15.41
N PHE A 253 -9.13 3.34 -15.92
CA PHE A 253 -8.81 3.33 -17.35
C PHE A 253 -8.49 1.92 -17.85
N ASP A 254 -9.35 1.40 -18.73
CA ASP A 254 -9.22 0.11 -19.37
C ASP A 254 -8.95 0.28 -20.87
N GLY A 255 -7.82 -0.25 -21.34
CA GLY A 255 -7.37 -0.05 -22.72
C GLY A 255 -8.22 -0.74 -23.79
N CYS A 256 -9.08 -1.68 -23.41
CA CYS A 256 -10.00 -2.40 -24.28
C CYS A 256 -11.19 -2.97 -23.48
N PRO A 257 -12.22 -3.53 -24.14
CA PRO A 257 -13.42 -4.07 -23.46
C PRO A 257 -13.18 -5.28 -22.53
N ASN A 258 -11.98 -5.89 -22.53
CA ASN A 258 -11.63 -6.94 -21.57
C ASN A 258 -11.58 -6.46 -20.12
N CYS A 259 -11.51 -5.13 -19.90
CA CYS A 259 -11.78 -4.50 -18.61
C CYS A 259 -10.88 -5.05 -17.48
N CYS A 260 -9.57 -5.15 -17.71
CA CYS A 260 -8.60 -5.76 -16.80
C CYS A 260 -8.43 -5.02 -15.46
N VAL A 261 -8.70 -3.71 -15.38
CA VAL A 261 -8.76 -2.98 -14.09
C VAL A 261 -10.20 -2.91 -13.54
N ALA A 262 -11.16 -3.51 -14.24
CA ALA A 262 -12.58 -3.57 -13.91
C ALA A 262 -13.19 -2.18 -13.72
N SER A 263 -12.87 -1.24 -14.61
CA SER A 263 -13.32 0.16 -14.52
C SER A 263 -14.84 0.28 -14.43
N ILE A 264 -15.57 -0.49 -15.23
CA ILE A 264 -17.05 -0.45 -15.30
C ILE A 264 -17.73 -0.81 -13.96
N ALA A 265 -17.08 -1.61 -13.13
CA ALA A 265 -17.63 -2.08 -11.86
C ALA A 265 -17.08 -1.34 -10.64
N ARG A 266 -15.91 -0.69 -10.76
CA ARG A 266 -15.12 -0.18 -9.62
C ARG A 266 -14.72 1.28 -9.74
N ALA A 267 -15.31 2.02 -10.67
CA ALA A 267 -15.13 3.45 -10.84
C ALA A 267 -16.45 4.16 -11.18
N ASP A 268 -16.58 5.39 -10.69
CA ASP A 268 -17.72 6.26 -10.97
C ASP A 268 -17.65 6.80 -12.40
N MET A 269 -16.44 7.04 -12.91
CA MET A 269 -16.18 7.32 -14.30
C MET A 269 -15.18 6.31 -14.87
N SER A 270 -15.67 5.55 -15.84
CA SER A 270 -14.96 4.45 -16.48
C SER A 270 -14.56 4.84 -17.90
N PHE A 271 -13.27 4.74 -18.21
CA PHE A 271 -12.73 4.98 -19.55
C PHE A 271 -12.38 3.63 -20.17
N ILE A 272 -13.11 3.20 -21.20
CA ILE A 272 -12.91 1.91 -21.86
C ILE A 272 -12.60 2.13 -23.33
N GLY A 273 -11.42 1.67 -23.75
CA GLY A 273 -10.93 1.82 -25.11
C GLY A 273 -11.70 0.98 -26.11
N THR A 274 -11.88 1.51 -27.31
CA THR A 274 -12.45 0.81 -28.47
C THR A 274 -11.88 1.40 -29.75
N TRP A 275 -12.14 0.74 -30.87
CA TRP A 275 -11.91 1.26 -32.22
C TRP A 275 -13.24 1.49 -32.95
N ARG A 276 -13.21 2.12 -34.12
CA ARG A 276 -14.40 2.48 -34.93
C ARG A 276 -14.29 2.10 -36.41
N ASP A 277 -13.19 1.47 -36.78
CA ASP A 277 -12.90 0.89 -38.09
C ASP A 277 -13.06 -0.65 -38.05
N GLU A 278 -12.68 -1.33 -39.12
CA GLU A 278 -12.83 -2.78 -39.24
C GLU A 278 -11.73 -3.52 -38.46
N ILE A 279 -12.04 -4.72 -37.97
CA ILE A 279 -11.03 -5.62 -37.40
C ILE A 279 -10.04 -5.98 -38.50
N ARG A 280 -8.74 -5.87 -38.22
CA ARG A 280 -7.66 -6.30 -39.12
C ARG A 280 -7.58 -7.83 -39.12
N ILE A 281 -7.72 -8.44 -40.29
CA ILE A 281 -7.69 -9.90 -40.47
C ILE A 281 -6.46 -10.26 -41.30
N ASP A 282 -5.53 -11.00 -40.70
CA ASP A 282 -4.45 -11.68 -41.42
C ASP A 282 -4.94 -13.07 -41.82
N GLN A 283 -4.93 -13.40 -43.12
CA GLN A 283 -5.44 -14.66 -43.63
C GLN A 283 -4.42 -15.81 -43.52
N GLU A 284 -3.14 -15.50 -43.29
CA GLU A 284 -2.06 -16.49 -43.17
C GLU A 284 -1.80 -16.92 -41.71
N ALA A 285 -2.19 -16.09 -40.75
CA ALA A 285 -1.95 -16.27 -39.31
C ALA A 285 -2.70 -17.45 -38.66
#